data_AF-A0A922LW25-F1
#
_entry.id   AF-A0A922LW25-F1
#
_cell.length_a   1.000
_cell.length_b   1.000
_cell.length_c   1.000
_cell.angle_alpha   90.00
_cell.angle_beta   90.00
_cell.angle_gamma   90.00
#
_symmetry.space_group_name_H-M   'P 1'
#
loop_
_entity.id
_entity.type
_entity.pdbx_description
1 polymer ?
#
loop_
_entity_poly.entity_id
_entity_poly.type
_entity_poly.pdbx_seq_one_letter_code
_entity_poly.pdbx_strand_id
1 'polypeptide(L)'
;MRTQLMELSEGCNLLVATPGRLSDVLERGRVGLDHCRFLVLDEADRMLDMGFEPQIRRIVEQDAFPPSGERQTLMFSATFPNEIQILAKDFLSNYIFLTVGRVGSTSENITQTILWVEENAKRDTLIDLLAHSEAGTLTLVFVETRRGANALENYLYSQKFQVASIHGDRTQEDRELALSCFRSGRTPVLVATAVAARGLDIPNVKHVINYDLPSDIEEYVHRIGRTGRVGNLGLATSFFNDKNRNLARGLVELLEEANQDIPPWLKAITGDARPTSFQRPRNNRRGGFGARDYRQTPSRGANNSNRPTGPTSRDYGLLRDSSYYDSQPCSVSQSSPDWWGN
;
A
#
# COMPACT_ATOMS: atom_id res chain seq x y z
N MET A 1 5.67 0.29 23.08
CA MET A 1 5.21 1.63 23.55
C MET A 1 6.04 2.19 24.71
N ARG A 2 6.37 1.42 25.76
CA ARG A 2 7.24 1.92 26.85
C ARG A 2 8.62 2.37 26.36
N THR A 3 9.26 1.55 25.52
CA THR A 3 10.56 1.86 24.91
C THR A 3 10.50 3.11 24.02
N GLN A 4 9.50 3.20 23.13
CA GLN A 4 9.28 4.39 22.27
C GLN A 4 9.09 5.69 23.07
N LEU A 5 8.36 5.64 24.19
CA LEU A 5 8.17 6.82 25.04
C LEU A 5 9.46 7.21 25.78
N MET A 6 10.34 6.25 26.03
CA MET A 6 11.65 6.49 26.63
C MET A 6 12.58 7.19 25.63
N GLU A 7 12.65 6.68 24.39
CA GLU A 7 13.40 7.30 23.29
C GLU A 7 12.91 8.74 23.02
N LEU A 8 11.59 8.97 22.99
CA LEU A 8 11.04 10.31 22.84
C LEU A 8 11.43 11.26 24.00
N SER A 9 11.60 10.72 25.22
CA SER A 9 11.96 11.53 26.38
C SER A 9 13.42 11.98 26.40
N GLU A 10 14.29 11.34 25.61
CA GLU A 10 15.68 11.75 25.43
C GLU A 10 15.81 12.99 24.50
N GLY A 11 14.71 13.39 23.85
CA GLY A 11 14.65 14.51 22.93
C GLY A 11 14.58 14.03 21.47
N CYS A 12 13.71 14.65 20.68
CA CYS A 12 13.45 14.25 19.29
C CYS A 12 13.35 15.49 18.40
N ASN A 13 14.31 15.68 17.50
CA ASN A 13 14.29 16.78 16.52
C ASN A 13 13.56 16.40 15.22
N LEU A 14 13.55 15.10 14.88
CA LEU A 14 12.88 14.56 13.70
C LEU A 14 12.06 13.34 14.13
N LEU A 15 10.74 13.44 13.94
CA LEU A 15 9.80 12.40 14.29
C LEU A 15 9.21 11.76 13.03
N VAL A 16 9.40 10.46 12.87
CA VAL A 16 8.71 9.65 11.86
C VAL A 16 7.62 8.84 12.55
N ALA A 17 6.37 8.99 12.15
CA ALA A 17 5.25 8.32 12.79
C ALA A 17 4.11 8.06 11.82
N THR A 18 3.34 6.99 12.08
CA THR A 18 2.04 6.77 11.44
C THR A 18 0.96 7.61 12.13
N PRO A 19 -0.05 8.12 11.41
CA PRO A 19 -1.03 9.07 11.97
C PRO A 19 -1.71 8.56 13.25
N GLY A 20 -2.12 7.29 13.28
CA GLY A 20 -2.75 6.70 14.47
C GLY A 20 -1.81 6.68 15.69
N ARG A 21 -0.55 6.25 15.52
CA ARG A 21 0.41 6.20 16.63
C ARG A 21 0.78 7.61 17.11
N LEU A 22 0.91 8.56 16.19
CA LEU A 22 1.21 9.96 16.53
C LEU A 22 0.08 10.57 17.35
N SER A 23 -1.17 10.40 16.91
CA SER A 23 -2.36 10.86 17.64
C SER A 23 -2.38 10.31 19.07
N ASP A 24 -2.10 9.02 19.28
CA ASP A 24 -2.04 8.42 20.62
C ASP A 24 -0.98 9.06 21.53
N VAL A 25 0.15 9.48 20.96
CA VAL A 25 1.28 10.07 21.71
C VAL A 25 1.00 11.54 22.04
N LEU A 26 0.37 12.27 21.12
CA LEU A 26 -0.09 13.65 21.32
C LEU A 26 -1.17 13.74 22.39
N GLU A 27 -2.17 12.84 22.36
CA GLU A 27 -3.23 12.78 23.39
C GLU A 27 -2.68 12.55 24.80
N ARG A 28 -1.53 11.88 24.91
CA ARG A 28 -0.85 11.64 26.19
C ARG A 28 0.01 12.82 26.65
N GLY A 29 0.06 13.91 25.89
CA GLY A 29 0.87 15.10 26.17
C GLY A 29 2.37 14.83 26.20
N ARG A 30 2.84 13.80 25.47
CA ARG A 30 4.24 13.39 25.47
C ARG A 30 5.08 14.07 24.38
N VAL A 31 4.41 14.58 23.35
CA VAL A 31 5.02 15.33 22.25
C VAL A 31 4.18 16.59 22.04
N GLY A 32 4.84 17.72 21.84
CA GLY A 32 4.24 18.97 21.38
C GLY A 32 4.75 19.29 19.97
N LEU A 33 3.91 19.93 19.16
CA LEU A 33 4.23 20.23 17.75
C LEU A 33 4.35 21.73 17.49
N ASP A 34 4.32 22.55 18.55
CA ASP A 34 4.32 24.03 18.56
C ASP A 34 5.49 24.66 17.80
N HIS A 35 6.62 23.96 17.72
CA HIS A 35 7.83 24.43 17.06
C HIS A 35 8.17 23.66 15.78
N CYS A 36 7.22 22.88 15.26
CA CYS A 36 7.42 22.09 14.05
C CYS A 36 7.46 22.99 12.81
N ARG A 37 8.64 23.14 12.20
CA ARG A 37 8.83 23.95 10.99
C ARG A 37 8.65 23.16 9.69
N PHE A 38 8.74 21.83 9.75
CA PHE A 38 8.70 20.96 8.59
C PHE A 38 7.69 19.85 8.78
N LEU A 39 6.71 19.76 7.88
CA LEU A 39 5.75 18.67 7.83
C LEU A 39 5.95 17.90 6.52
N VAL A 40 6.09 16.58 6.62
CA VAL A 40 6.16 15.69 5.46
C VAL A 40 5.02 14.70 5.53
N LEU A 41 4.19 14.68 4.49
CA LEU A 41 3.15 13.68 4.27
C LEU A 41 3.60 12.79 3.13
N ASP A 42 4.07 11.58 3.45
CA ASP A 42 4.50 10.59 2.47
C ASP A 42 3.40 9.56 2.21
N GLU A 43 3.29 9.08 0.96
CA GLU A 43 2.19 8.24 0.47
C GLU A 43 0.78 8.76 0.89
N ALA A 44 0.50 10.04 0.64
CA ALA A 44 -0.71 10.71 1.14
C ALA A 44 -2.02 10.06 0.66
N ASP A 45 -2.08 9.60 -0.60
CA ASP A 45 -3.19 8.81 -1.15
C ASP A 45 -3.48 7.57 -0.31
N ARG A 46 -2.43 6.84 0.09
CA ARG A 46 -2.59 5.65 0.93
C ARG A 46 -3.05 5.96 2.34
N MET A 47 -2.62 7.07 2.90
CA MET A 47 -3.14 7.47 4.20
C MET A 47 -4.66 7.72 4.14
N LEU A 48 -5.16 8.31 3.04
CA LEU A 48 -6.60 8.47 2.83
C LEU A 48 -7.31 7.13 2.62
N ASP A 49 -6.76 6.22 1.81
CA ASP A 49 -7.31 4.88 1.59
C ASP A 49 -7.47 4.08 2.90
N MET A 50 -6.53 4.28 3.84
CA MET A 50 -6.56 3.65 5.17
C MET A 50 -7.52 4.33 6.13
N GLY A 51 -8.20 5.39 5.70
CA GLY A 51 -9.12 6.17 6.52
C GLY A 51 -8.43 7.03 7.57
N PHE A 52 -7.15 7.40 7.36
CA PHE A 52 -6.40 8.25 8.30
C PHE A 52 -6.67 9.75 8.12
N GLU A 53 -7.53 10.16 7.19
CA GLU A 53 -7.87 11.57 6.98
C GLU A 53 -8.25 12.29 8.29
N PRO A 54 -9.15 11.74 9.14
CA PRO A 54 -9.56 12.43 10.36
C PRO A 54 -8.39 12.62 11.34
N GLN A 55 -7.49 11.63 11.44
CA GLN A 55 -6.31 11.70 12.30
C GLN A 55 -5.32 12.73 11.77
N ILE A 56 -5.09 12.78 10.46
CA ILE A 56 -4.17 13.77 9.86
C ILE A 56 -4.72 15.19 10.06
N ARG A 57 -6.01 15.42 9.78
CA ARG A 57 -6.64 16.73 10.00
C ARG A 57 -6.55 17.14 11.45
N ARG A 58 -6.80 16.23 12.39
CA ARG A 58 -6.62 16.51 13.82
C ARG A 58 -5.18 16.95 14.15
N ILE A 59 -4.19 16.19 13.71
CA ILE A 59 -2.77 16.49 13.98
C ILE A 59 -2.34 17.84 13.37
N VAL A 60 -2.84 18.17 12.18
CA VAL A 60 -2.39 19.34 11.41
C VAL A 60 -3.19 20.62 11.70
N GLU A 61 -4.49 20.49 12.00
CA GLU A 61 -5.42 21.61 12.16
C GLU A 61 -5.83 21.85 13.62
N GLN A 62 -5.87 20.81 14.46
CA GLN A 62 -6.43 20.90 15.82
C GLN A 62 -5.37 20.87 16.92
N ASP A 63 -4.29 20.12 16.71
CA ASP A 63 -3.12 20.19 17.59
C ASP A 63 -2.33 21.48 17.29
N ALA A 64 -1.47 21.90 18.21
CA ALA A 64 -0.73 23.18 18.18
C ALA A 64 0.34 23.24 17.07
N PHE A 65 -0.01 22.85 15.85
CA PHE A 65 0.84 22.83 14.68
C PHE A 65 0.85 24.23 14.05
N PRO A 66 2.03 24.83 13.74
CA PRO A 66 2.09 26.15 13.10
C PRO A 66 1.37 26.15 11.75
N PRO A 67 0.56 27.17 11.40
CA PRO A 67 -0.32 27.15 10.21
C PRO A 67 0.44 27.05 8.87
N SER A 68 -0.29 26.68 7.80
CA SER A 68 0.27 26.57 6.45
C SER A 68 0.78 27.95 5.97
N GLY A 69 2.10 28.07 5.80
CA GLY A 69 2.79 29.33 5.48
C GLY A 69 3.83 29.76 6.51
N GLU A 70 3.66 29.37 7.78
CA GLU A 70 4.70 29.52 8.82
C GLU A 70 5.60 28.27 8.90
N ARG A 71 5.05 27.12 8.51
CA ARG A 71 5.78 25.86 8.29
C ARG A 71 5.95 25.57 6.80
N GLN A 72 7.00 24.83 6.47
CA GLN A 72 7.17 24.21 5.17
C GLN A 72 6.53 22.83 5.16
N THR A 73 5.54 22.62 4.28
CA THR A 73 4.86 21.34 4.12
C THR A 73 5.26 20.71 2.79
N LEU A 74 5.67 19.44 2.82
CA LEU A 74 5.92 18.62 1.64
C LEU A 74 4.89 17.49 1.62
N MET A 75 4.27 17.27 0.46
CA MET A 75 3.32 16.18 0.27
C MET A 75 3.74 15.34 -0.93
N PHE A 76 3.89 14.04 -0.70
CA PHE A 76 4.24 13.04 -1.71
C PHE A 76 3.07 12.07 -1.86
N SER A 77 2.69 11.80 -3.10
CA SER A 77 1.56 10.93 -3.43
C SER A 77 1.82 10.29 -4.79
N ALA A 78 1.50 9.00 -4.93
CA ALA A 78 1.67 8.30 -6.21
C ALA A 78 0.53 8.65 -7.18
N THR A 79 -0.67 8.86 -6.63
CA THR A 79 -1.89 9.26 -7.33
C THR A 79 -2.33 10.66 -6.92
N PHE A 80 -3.20 11.29 -7.71
CA PHE A 80 -3.70 12.64 -7.41
C PHE A 80 -5.23 12.76 -7.60
N PRO A 81 -6.03 11.92 -6.93
CA PRO A 81 -7.50 12.00 -6.98
C PRO A 81 -8.01 13.31 -6.34
N ASN A 82 -9.29 13.61 -6.54
CA ASN A 82 -9.90 14.84 -6.01
C ASN A 82 -9.72 15.00 -4.49
N GLU A 83 -9.74 13.90 -3.74
CA GLU A 83 -9.57 13.92 -2.28
C GLU A 83 -8.16 14.40 -1.89
N ILE A 84 -7.12 13.93 -2.60
CA ILE A 84 -5.75 14.39 -2.40
C ILE A 84 -5.58 15.85 -2.84
N GLN A 85 -6.27 16.28 -3.89
CA GLN A 85 -6.27 17.69 -4.30
C GLN A 85 -6.87 18.61 -3.24
N ILE A 86 -7.94 18.18 -2.58
CA ILE A 86 -8.55 18.90 -1.45
C ILE A 86 -7.56 18.96 -0.29
N LEU A 87 -6.95 17.82 0.07
CA LEU A 87 -5.95 17.74 1.14
C LEU A 87 -4.73 18.66 0.87
N ALA A 88 -4.24 18.65 -0.37
CA ALA A 88 -3.15 19.52 -0.83
C ALA A 88 -3.50 20.99 -0.63
N LYS A 89 -4.73 21.38 -1.00
CA LYS A 89 -5.22 22.75 -0.89
C LYS A 89 -5.35 23.20 0.57
N ASP A 90 -5.74 22.30 1.46
CA ASP A 90 -5.93 22.61 2.87
C ASP A 90 -4.58 22.73 3.61
N PHE A 91 -3.61 21.87 3.31
CA PHE A 91 -2.37 21.78 4.08
C PHE A 91 -1.16 22.50 3.50
N LEU A 92 -1.17 22.81 2.21
CA LEU A 92 -0.08 23.48 1.51
C LEU A 92 -0.43 24.96 1.25
N SER A 93 0.56 25.83 1.33
CA SER A 93 0.43 27.25 0.99
C SER A 93 1.36 27.61 -0.17
N ASN A 94 0.83 28.27 -1.21
CA ASN A 94 1.55 28.67 -2.43
C ASN A 94 2.53 27.59 -2.97
N TYR A 95 2.05 26.35 -3.10
CA TYR A 95 2.91 25.21 -3.40
C TYR A 95 3.27 25.09 -4.89
N ILE A 96 4.43 24.49 -5.14
CA ILE A 96 4.84 24.06 -6.48
C ILE A 96 4.34 22.64 -6.68
N PHE A 97 3.58 22.43 -7.76
CA PHE A 97 3.15 21.10 -8.17
C PHE A 97 4.20 20.50 -9.10
N LEU A 98 4.77 19.36 -8.69
CA LEU A 98 5.79 18.65 -9.45
C LEU A 98 5.28 17.25 -9.79
N THR A 99 5.32 16.92 -11.08
CA THR A 99 4.95 15.59 -11.59
C THR A 99 6.16 14.97 -12.26
N VAL A 100 6.53 13.75 -11.83
CA VAL A 100 7.54 12.94 -12.50
C VAL A 100 6.82 11.80 -13.21
N GLY A 101 6.92 11.77 -14.54
CA GLY A 101 6.12 10.85 -15.37
C GLY A 101 4.63 11.22 -15.40
N ARG A 102 3.77 10.27 -15.81
CA ARG A 102 2.32 10.41 -15.64
C ARG A 102 1.97 10.04 -14.20
N VAL A 103 1.14 10.84 -13.55
CA VAL A 103 0.62 10.55 -12.21
C VAL A 103 -0.10 9.20 -12.25
N GLY A 104 0.37 8.21 -11.49
CA GLY A 104 -0.14 6.84 -11.49
C GLY A 104 0.50 5.86 -12.49
N SER A 105 1.43 6.26 -13.37
CA SER A 105 2.14 5.33 -14.27
C SER A 105 3.48 4.92 -13.66
N THR A 106 3.64 3.66 -13.29
CA THR A 106 4.87 3.14 -12.64
C THR A 106 5.60 2.09 -13.50
N SER A 107 5.19 1.92 -14.75
CA SER A 107 5.23 0.60 -15.40
C SER A 107 6.24 0.40 -16.52
N GLU A 108 6.99 1.41 -16.98
CA GLU A 108 7.89 1.21 -18.14
C GLU A 108 8.99 0.17 -17.86
N ASN A 109 9.53 0.12 -16.64
CA ASN A 109 10.61 -0.79 -16.27
C ASN A 109 10.13 -2.13 -15.71
N ILE A 110 8.81 -2.40 -15.73
CA ILE A 110 8.23 -3.62 -15.15
C ILE A 110 7.55 -4.42 -16.25
N THR A 111 8.11 -5.59 -16.56
CA THR A 111 7.45 -6.56 -17.43
C THR A 111 6.30 -7.21 -16.67
N GLN A 112 5.09 -7.08 -17.20
CA GLN A 112 3.86 -7.55 -16.56
C GLN A 112 3.29 -8.75 -17.31
N THR A 113 3.04 -9.85 -16.61
CA THR A 113 2.45 -11.06 -17.17
C THR A 113 1.20 -11.43 -16.39
N ILE A 114 0.06 -11.50 -17.08
CA ILE A 114 -1.21 -11.93 -16.49
C ILE A 114 -1.51 -13.36 -16.95
N LEU A 115 -1.64 -14.28 -15.99
CA LEU A 115 -1.94 -15.69 -16.23
C LEU A 115 -3.35 -16.00 -15.75
N TRP A 116 -4.13 -16.71 -16.58
CA TRP A 116 -5.39 -17.28 -16.12
C TRP A 116 -5.10 -18.51 -15.26
N VAL A 117 -5.44 -18.46 -13.98
CA VAL A 117 -5.13 -19.54 -13.02
C VAL A 117 -6.31 -19.74 -12.07
N GLU A 118 -6.92 -20.92 -12.15
CA GLU A 118 -7.97 -21.35 -11.22
C GLU A 118 -7.44 -21.49 -9.78
N GLU A 119 -8.29 -21.29 -8.78
CA GLU A 119 -7.89 -21.28 -7.36
C GLU A 119 -7.16 -22.55 -6.91
N ASN A 120 -7.57 -23.70 -7.42
CA ASN A 120 -6.95 -24.99 -7.13
C ASN A 120 -5.57 -25.15 -7.81
N ALA A 121 -5.35 -24.51 -8.96
CA ALA A 121 -4.11 -24.58 -9.74
C ALA A 121 -3.07 -23.53 -9.34
N LYS A 122 -3.45 -22.50 -8.56
CA LYS A 122 -2.54 -21.42 -8.14
C LYS A 122 -1.29 -21.92 -7.41
N ARG A 123 -1.42 -22.95 -6.57
CA ARG A 123 -0.29 -23.51 -5.82
C ARG A 123 0.73 -24.16 -6.73
N ASP A 124 0.27 -25.00 -7.64
CA ASP A 124 1.14 -25.72 -8.58
C ASP A 124 1.80 -24.73 -9.54
N THR A 125 1.03 -23.76 -10.05
CA THR A 125 1.57 -22.70 -10.92
C THR A 125 2.62 -21.84 -10.19
N LEU A 126 2.43 -21.56 -8.90
CA LEU A 126 3.43 -20.85 -8.11
C LEU A 126 4.72 -21.65 -7.97
N ILE A 127 4.64 -22.96 -7.70
CA ILE A 127 5.82 -23.83 -7.64
C ILE A 127 6.56 -23.80 -8.96
N ASP A 128 5.85 -23.93 -10.07
CA ASP A 128 6.46 -23.89 -11.40
C ASP A 128 7.19 -22.57 -11.63
N LEU A 129 6.57 -21.43 -11.31
CA LEU A 129 7.23 -20.12 -11.42
C LEU A 129 8.48 -20.00 -10.54
N LEU A 130 8.41 -20.47 -9.29
CA LEU A 130 9.55 -20.41 -8.36
C LEU A 130 10.67 -21.38 -8.76
N ALA A 131 10.34 -22.54 -9.32
CA ALA A 131 11.31 -23.54 -9.78
C ALA A 131 12.05 -23.13 -11.06
N HIS A 132 11.40 -22.39 -11.95
CA HIS A 132 12.01 -21.85 -13.17
C HIS A 132 12.74 -20.52 -12.95
N SER A 133 12.59 -19.90 -11.77
CA SER A 133 13.31 -18.68 -11.42
C SER A 133 14.79 -18.97 -11.16
N GLU A 134 15.67 -18.01 -11.50
CA GLU A 134 17.10 -18.14 -11.18
C GLU A 134 17.31 -18.31 -9.67
N ALA A 135 18.21 -19.20 -9.28
CA ALA A 135 18.53 -19.44 -7.88
C ALA A 135 18.96 -18.15 -7.17
N GLY A 136 18.35 -17.86 -6.01
CA GLY A 136 18.62 -16.64 -5.24
C GLY A 136 17.87 -15.39 -5.71
N THR A 137 16.96 -15.51 -6.69
CA THR A 137 16.05 -14.43 -7.07
C THR A 137 15.14 -14.07 -5.89
N LEU A 138 15.17 -12.80 -5.48
CA LEU A 138 14.28 -12.29 -4.45
C LEU A 138 12.87 -12.12 -5.04
N THR A 139 11.94 -12.94 -4.54
CA THR A 139 10.56 -13.03 -5.01
C THR A 139 9.59 -12.64 -3.90
N LEU A 140 8.76 -11.64 -4.18
CA LEU A 140 7.71 -11.18 -3.27
C LEU A 140 6.35 -11.68 -3.74
N VAL A 141 5.69 -12.50 -2.92
CA VAL A 141 4.40 -13.11 -3.23
C VAL A 141 3.30 -12.43 -2.42
N PHE A 142 2.36 -11.78 -3.10
CA PHE A 142 1.22 -11.12 -2.48
C PHE A 142 0.01 -12.04 -2.38
N VAL A 143 -0.53 -12.15 -1.18
CA VAL A 143 -1.78 -12.88 -0.87
C VAL A 143 -2.78 -11.95 -0.19
N GLU A 144 -4.06 -12.27 -0.32
CA GLU A 144 -5.13 -11.41 0.23
C GLU A 144 -5.23 -11.51 1.76
N THR A 145 -5.17 -12.73 2.30
CA THR A 145 -5.50 -12.99 3.72
C THR A 145 -4.29 -13.46 4.53
N ARG A 146 -4.30 -13.14 5.83
CA ARG A 146 -3.26 -13.56 6.80
C ARG A 146 -3.18 -15.08 6.91
N ARG A 147 -4.35 -15.75 6.94
CA ARG A 147 -4.45 -17.22 6.93
C ARG A 147 -3.90 -17.81 5.64
N GLY A 148 -4.15 -17.17 4.50
CA GLY A 148 -3.58 -17.53 3.21
C GLY A 148 -2.04 -17.45 3.22
N ALA A 149 -1.47 -16.40 3.82
CA ALA A 149 -0.02 -16.24 3.94
C ALA A 149 0.62 -17.41 4.71
N ASN A 150 0.09 -17.75 5.89
CA ASN A 150 0.59 -18.87 6.69
C ASN A 150 0.41 -20.21 6.00
N ALA A 151 -0.74 -20.45 5.37
CA ALA A 151 -0.99 -21.68 4.64
C ALA A 151 -0.02 -21.84 3.45
N LEU A 152 0.25 -20.76 2.73
CA LEU A 152 1.15 -20.75 1.58
C LEU A 152 2.61 -20.91 2.00
N GLU A 153 3.04 -20.24 3.07
CA GLU A 153 4.37 -20.41 3.66
C GLU A 153 4.62 -21.88 4.05
N ASN A 154 3.70 -22.48 4.83
CA ASN A 154 3.83 -23.88 5.26
C ASN A 154 3.90 -24.85 4.06
N TYR A 155 3.09 -24.57 3.03
CA TYR A 155 3.09 -25.37 1.81
C TYR A 155 4.43 -25.24 1.07
N LEU A 156 4.92 -24.03 0.81
CA LEU A 156 6.21 -23.81 0.15
C LEU A 156 7.38 -24.40 0.94
N TYR A 157 7.34 -24.30 2.27
CA TYR A 157 8.34 -24.92 3.15
C TYR A 157 8.35 -26.45 3.03
N SER A 158 7.16 -27.08 2.94
CA SER A 158 7.05 -28.53 2.69
C SER A 158 7.66 -28.95 1.35
N GLN A 159 7.57 -28.08 0.34
CA GLN A 159 8.17 -28.25 -0.98
C GLN A 159 9.66 -27.88 -1.03
N LYS A 160 10.29 -27.67 0.14
CA LYS A 160 11.73 -27.36 0.30
C LYS A 160 12.14 -25.96 -0.20
N PHE A 161 11.21 -25.05 -0.40
CA PHE A 161 11.54 -23.64 -0.63
C PHE A 161 11.90 -22.95 0.68
N GLN A 162 12.92 -22.10 0.60
CA GLN A 162 13.30 -21.18 1.68
C GLN A 162 12.37 -19.97 1.63
N VAL A 163 11.40 -19.95 2.53
CA VAL A 163 10.31 -18.97 2.55
C VAL A 163 10.15 -18.34 3.93
N ALA A 164 9.73 -17.09 3.97
CA ALA A 164 9.24 -16.42 5.17
C ALA A 164 7.90 -15.74 4.87
N SER A 165 7.09 -15.47 5.91
CA SER A 165 5.86 -14.70 5.77
C SER A 165 5.82 -13.41 6.61
N ILE A 166 5.15 -12.38 6.08
CA ILE A 166 4.88 -11.11 6.78
C ILE A 166 3.39 -10.78 6.67
N HIS A 167 2.73 -10.76 7.82
CA HIS A 167 1.31 -10.38 7.95
C HIS A 167 1.07 -9.72 9.32
N GLY A 168 -0.12 -9.12 9.51
CA GLY A 168 -0.44 -8.32 10.68
C GLY A 168 -0.53 -9.07 12.02
N ASP A 169 -0.47 -10.41 12.03
CA ASP A 169 -0.45 -11.19 13.28
C ASP A 169 0.97 -11.58 13.72
N ARG A 170 1.99 -11.29 12.89
CA ARG A 170 3.39 -11.47 13.27
C ARG A 170 3.81 -10.36 14.23
N THR A 171 4.66 -10.70 15.20
CA THR A 171 5.25 -9.69 16.08
C THR A 171 6.19 -8.78 15.28
N GLN A 172 6.49 -7.59 15.82
CA GLN A 172 7.42 -6.68 15.16
C GLN A 172 8.81 -7.32 15.00
N GLU A 173 9.28 -8.05 16.01
CA GLU A 173 10.55 -8.79 15.99
C GLU A 173 10.56 -9.85 14.88
N ASP A 174 9.47 -10.64 14.75
CA ASP A 174 9.35 -11.64 13.67
C ASP A 174 9.39 -10.98 12.28
N ARG A 175 8.74 -9.82 12.13
CA ARG A 175 8.73 -9.08 10.86
C ARG A 175 10.13 -8.60 10.49
N GLU A 176 10.87 -8.06 11.44
CA GLU A 176 12.25 -7.60 11.22
C GLU A 176 13.20 -8.76 10.91
N LEU A 177 13.03 -9.90 11.59
CA LEU A 177 13.77 -11.12 11.30
C LEU A 177 13.48 -11.64 9.88
N ALA A 178 12.21 -11.74 9.50
CA ALA A 178 11.80 -12.18 8.17
C ALA A 178 12.36 -11.26 7.06
N LEU A 179 12.33 -9.94 7.27
CA LEU A 179 12.93 -8.98 6.34
C LEU A 179 14.45 -9.11 6.26
N SER A 180 15.13 -9.32 7.38
CA SER A 180 16.57 -9.52 7.43
C SER A 180 16.99 -10.80 6.68
N CYS A 181 16.26 -11.90 6.89
CA CYS A 181 16.44 -13.16 6.17
C CYS A 181 16.18 -13.00 4.65
N PHE A 182 15.15 -12.23 4.27
CA PHE A 182 14.86 -11.95 2.87
C PHE A 182 15.94 -11.09 2.21
N ARG A 183 16.36 -9.99 2.86
CA ARG A 183 17.41 -9.09 2.34
C ARG A 183 18.76 -9.79 2.18
N SER A 184 19.08 -10.73 3.08
CA SER A 184 20.30 -11.54 2.99
C SER A 184 20.21 -12.70 1.99
N GLY A 185 19.04 -12.94 1.39
CA GLY A 185 18.81 -14.05 0.46
C GLY A 185 18.72 -15.43 1.12
N ARG A 186 18.72 -15.52 2.46
CA ARG A 186 18.51 -16.79 3.19
C ARG A 186 17.10 -17.34 2.99
N THR A 187 16.13 -16.46 2.83
CA THR A 187 14.76 -16.79 2.45
C THR A 187 14.41 -15.96 1.21
N PRO A 188 14.76 -16.41 0.00
CA PRO A 188 14.55 -15.66 -1.23
C PRO A 188 13.07 -15.47 -1.58
N VAL A 189 12.16 -16.23 -0.97
CA VAL A 189 10.71 -16.07 -1.15
C VAL A 189 10.09 -15.42 0.09
N LEU A 190 9.36 -14.33 -0.11
CA LEU A 190 8.62 -13.64 0.94
C LEU A 190 7.14 -13.61 0.60
N VAL A 191 6.31 -14.24 1.44
CA VAL A 191 4.85 -14.19 1.31
C VAL A 191 4.31 -13.07 2.17
N ALA A 192 3.59 -12.11 1.59
CA ALA A 192 3.11 -10.95 2.32
C ALA A 192 1.65 -10.61 2.00
N THR A 193 0.95 -10.09 3.01
CA THR A 193 -0.32 -9.40 2.78
C THR A 193 -0.06 -7.93 2.44
N ALA A 194 -0.94 -7.32 1.66
CA ALA A 194 -0.78 -5.92 1.23
C ALA A 194 -0.60 -4.95 2.41
N VAL A 195 -1.37 -5.13 3.48
CA VAL A 195 -1.27 -4.29 4.68
C VAL A 195 0.10 -4.41 5.36
N ALA A 196 0.69 -5.61 5.37
CA ALA A 196 1.92 -5.85 6.10
C ALA A 196 3.18 -5.49 5.29
N ALA A 197 3.09 -5.46 3.96
CA ALA A 197 4.17 -5.03 3.07
C ALA A 197 4.23 -3.49 2.87
N ARG A 198 3.18 -2.75 3.24
CA ARG A 198 3.14 -1.29 3.14
C ARG A 198 4.15 -0.64 4.10
N GLY A 199 4.83 0.41 3.63
CA GLY A 199 5.86 1.12 4.40
C GLY A 199 7.14 0.32 4.68
N LEU A 200 7.24 -0.92 4.20
CA LEU A 200 8.48 -1.68 4.27
C LEU A 200 9.29 -1.40 3.01
N ASP A 201 10.50 -0.87 3.22
CA ASP A 201 11.48 -0.81 2.16
C ASP A 201 12.08 -2.19 1.94
N ILE A 202 11.63 -2.85 0.87
CA ILE A 202 12.13 -4.13 0.41
C ILE A 202 12.93 -3.85 -0.87
N PRO A 203 14.22 -3.46 -0.76
CA PRO A 203 15.03 -3.18 -1.92
C PRO A 203 15.32 -4.46 -2.71
N ASN A 204 15.48 -4.33 -4.02
CA ASN A 204 15.98 -5.37 -4.92
C ASN A 204 15.08 -6.61 -5.11
N VAL A 205 13.76 -6.49 -4.94
CA VAL A 205 12.84 -7.53 -5.42
C VAL A 205 12.95 -7.60 -6.94
N LYS A 206 13.32 -8.77 -7.48
CA LYS A 206 13.40 -9.00 -8.92
C LYS A 206 12.03 -9.41 -9.47
N HIS A 207 11.31 -10.25 -8.73
CA HIS A 207 10.02 -10.79 -9.17
C HIS A 207 8.92 -10.52 -8.13
N VAL A 208 7.85 -9.86 -8.56
CA VAL A 208 6.62 -9.73 -7.79
C VAL A 208 5.59 -10.71 -8.33
N ILE A 209 4.99 -11.52 -7.48
CA ILE A 209 3.92 -12.44 -7.83
C ILE A 209 2.65 -12.02 -7.09
N ASN A 210 1.63 -11.60 -7.81
CA ASN A 210 0.29 -11.44 -7.27
C ASN A 210 -0.41 -12.80 -7.29
N TYR A 211 -0.24 -13.57 -6.22
CA TYR A 211 -0.93 -14.86 -6.05
C TYR A 211 -2.44 -14.66 -5.93
N ASP A 212 -2.84 -13.62 -5.19
CA ASP A 212 -4.19 -13.08 -5.20
C ASP A 212 -4.14 -11.64 -5.69
N LEU A 213 -4.87 -11.33 -6.75
CA LEU A 213 -5.05 -9.95 -7.21
C LEU A 213 -5.79 -9.11 -6.16
N PRO A 214 -5.44 -7.82 -6.00
CA PRO A 214 -6.18 -6.92 -5.12
C PRO A 214 -7.60 -6.68 -5.62
N SER A 215 -8.42 -5.98 -4.83
CA SER A 215 -9.69 -5.42 -5.32
C SER A 215 -9.49 -4.11 -6.11
N ASP A 216 -8.40 -3.42 -5.78
CA ASP A 216 -7.91 -2.10 -6.23
C ASP A 216 -6.94 -2.08 -7.42
N ILE A 217 -7.13 -1.26 -8.48
CA ILE A 217 -6.08 -1.11 -9.52
C ILE A 217 -4.90 -0.28 -9.00
N GLU A 218 -5.16 0.70 -8.15
CA GLU A 218 -4.15 1.50 -7.49
C GLU A 218 -3.31 0.58 -6.60
N GLU A 219 -3.96 -0.29 -5.81
CA GLU A 219 -3.22 -1.28 -5.00
C GLU A 219 -2.36 -2.21 -5.86
N TYR A 220 -2.86 -2.65 -7.02
CA TYR A 220 -2.08 -3.46 -7.97
C TYR A 220 -0.79 -2.74 -8.39
N VAL A 221 -0.90 -1.47 -8.79
CA VAL A 221 0.25 -0.62 -9.16
C VAL A 221 1.28 -0.56 -8.04
N HIS A 222 0.85 -0.42 -6.78
CA HIS A 222 1.77 -0.33 -5.64
C HIS A 222 2.46 -1.66 -5.30
N ARG A 223 1.79 -2.79 -5.58
CA ARG A 223 2.38 -4.12 -5.42
C ARG A 223 3.46 -4.35 -6.45
N ILE A 224 3.19 -4.08 -7.73
CA ILE A 224 4.18 -4.27 -8.79
C ILE A 224 5.33 -3.27 -8.68
N GLY A 225 5.09 -2.05 -8.17
CA GLY A 225 6.13 -1.05 -7.87
C GLY A 225 7.14 -1.44 -6.78
N ARG A 226 7.01 -2.65 -6.21
CA ARG A 226 8.05 -3.25 -5.34
C ARG A 226 9.22 -3.83 -6.14
N THR A 227 9.06 -4.04 -7.45
CA THR A 227 10.14 -4.38 -8.39
C THR A 227 10.43 -3.21 -9.36
N GLY A 228 11.44 -3.34 -10.22
CA GLY A 228 11.72 -2.39 -11.31
C GLY A 228 12.32 -1.05 -10.86
N ARG A 229 13.03 -1.01 -9.73
CA ARG A 229 13.62 0.21 -9.16
C ARG A 229 15.04 0.46 -9.71
N VAL A 230 15.41 1.75 -9.84
CA VAL A 230 16.78 2.23 -10.13
C VAL A 230 17.42 1.58 -11.37
N GLY A 231 16.73 1.64 -12.52
CA GLY A 231 17.28 1.20 -13.80
C GLY A 231 17.33 -0.31 -14.03
N ASN A 232 16.91 -1.12 -13.05
CA ASN A 232 16.75 -2.56 -13.22
C ASN A 232 15.36 -2.89 -13.77
N LEU A 233 15.30 -3.85 -14.70
CA LEU A 233 14.05 -4.43 -15.16
C LEU A 233 13.45 -5.32 -14.07
N GLY A 234 12.17 -5.13 -13.79
CA GLY A 234 11.41 -5.93 -12.85
C GLY A 234 10.44 -6.87 -13.56
N LEU A 235 10.16 -8.02 -12.96
CA LEU A 235 9.10 -8.93 -13.43
C LEU A 235 7.91 -8.89 -12.46
N ALA A 236 6.70 -8.79 -13.00
CA ALA A 236 5.46 -8.89 -12.24
C ALA A 236 4.52 -9.92 -12.86
N THR A 237 4.27 -11.03 -12.17
CA THR A 237 3.33 -12.07 -12.62
C THR A 237 2.08 -12.06 -11.77
N SER A 238 0.90 -12.10 -12.38
CA SER A 238 -0.36 -12.02 -11.65
C SER A 238 -1.32 -13.14 -12.03
N PHE A 239 -1.88 -13.81 -11.03
CA PHE A 239 -2.88 -14.84 -11.21
C PHE A 239 -4.27 -14.21 -11.28
N PHE A 240 -4.93 -14.42 -12.41
CA PHE A 240 -6.26 -13.90 -12.70
C PHE A 240 -7.24 -15.06 -12.81
N ASN A 241 -8.44 -14.88 -12.26
CA ASN A 241 -9.57 -15.78 -12.46
C ASN A 241 -10.88 -15.01 -12.45
N ASP A 242 -12.00 -15.73 -12.51
CA ASP A 242 -13.35 -15.14 -12.55
C ASP A 242 -13.68 -14.19 -11.39
N LYS A 243 -13.01 -14.32 -10.23
CA LYS A 243 -13.24 -13.42 -9.08
C LYS A 243 -12.69 -12.02 -9.33
N ASN A 244 -11.73 -11.86 -10.22
CA ASN A 244 -11.01 -10.61 -10.46
C ASN A 244 -11.52 -9.83 -11.68
N ARG A 245 -12.70 -10.20 -12.22
CA ARG A 245 -13.32 -9.54 -13.38
C ARG A 245 -13.53 -8.03 -13.19
N ASN A 246 -13.72 -7.56 -11.95
CA ASN A 246 -13.82 -6.14 -11.62
C ASN A 246 -12.56 -5.35 -12.03
N LEU A 247 -11.38 -5.97 -11.98
CA LEU A 247 -10.11 -5.35 -12.36
C LEU A 247 -9.80 -5.43 -13.85
N ALA A 248 -10.52 -6.23 -14.63
CA ALA A 248 -10.16 -6.51 -16.02
C ALA A 248 -10.00 -5.25 -16.87
N ARG A 249 -10.92 -4.27 -16.72
CA ARG A 249 -10.84 -3.01 -17.47
C ARG A 249 -9.62 -2.19 -17.09
N GLY A 250 -9.38 -2.01 -15.79
CA GLY A 250 -8.22 -1.25 -15.31
C GLY A 250 -6.89 -1.89 -15.68
N LEU A 251 -6.81 -3.24 -15.65
CA LEU A 251 -5.63 -3.97 -16.08
C LEU A 251 -5.37 -3.82 -17.58
N VAL A 252 -6.40 -3.89 -18.43
CA VAL A 252 -6.22 -3.67 -19.88
C VAL A 252 -5.73 -2.25 -20.16
N GLU A 253 -6.36 -1.23 -19.58
CA GLU A 253 -5.94 0.17 -19.74
C GLU A 253 -4.47 0.36 -19.31
N LEU A 254 -4.07 -0.23 -18.18
CA LEU A 254 -2.71 -0.15 -17.65
C LEU A 254 -1.69 -0.88 -18.55
N LEU A 255 -2.02 -2.09 -19.02
CA LEU A 255 -1.13 -2.86 -19.89
C LEU A 255 -0.97 -2.22 -21.28
N GLU A 256 -2.03 -1.62 -21.83
CA GLU A 256 -1.97 -0.85 -23.09
C GLU A 256 -1.07 0.37 -22.94
N GLU A 257 -1.20 1.10 -21.83
CA GLU A 257 -0.35 2.25 -21.53
C GLU A 257 1.13 1.86 -21.34
N ALA A 258 1.38 0.74 -20.68
CA ALA A 258 2.72 0.22 -20.42
C ALA A 258 3.35 -0.52 -21.62
N ASN A 259 2.66 -0.57 -22.76
CA ASN A 259 3.04 -1.32 -23.97
C ASN A 259 3.43 -2.79 -23.67
N GLN A 260 2.65 -3.44 -22.80
CA GLN A 260 2.84 -4.83 -22.38
C GLN A 260 1.99 -5.79 -23.23
N ASP A 261 2.36 -7.06 -23.24
CA ASP A 261 1.58 -8.10 -23.90
C ASP A 261 0.26 -8.34 -23.15
N ILE A 262 -0.85 -8.15 -23.86
CA ILE A 262 -2.19 -8.33 -23.29
C ILE A 262 -2.75 -9.67 -23.76
N PRO A 263 -3.06 -10.60 -22.83
CA PRO A 263 -3.66 -11.86 -23.21
C PRO A 263 -4.98 -11.66 -23.96
N PRO A 264 -5.22 -12.37 -25.08
CA PRO A 264 -6.45 -12.21 -25.87
C PRO A 264 -7.73 -12.43 -25.07
N TRP A 265 -7.70 -13.37 -24.11
CA TRP A 265 -8.82 -13.65 -23.22
C TRP A 265 -9.15 -12.47 -22.29
N LEU A 266 -8.14 -11.69 -21.88
CA LEU A 266 -8.35 -10.54 -21.00
C LEU A 266 -9.06 -9.41 -21.77
N LYS A 267 -8.68 -9.18 -23.03
CA LYS A 267 -9.39 -8.26 -23.93
C LYS A 267 -10.82 -8.69 -24.19
N ALA A 268 -11.06 -9.99 -24.40
CA ALA A 268 -12.40 -10.53 -24.62
C ALA A 268 -13.34 -10.24 -23.43
N ILE A 269 -12.87 -10.40 -22.18
CA ILE A 269 -13.64 -10.08 -20.97
C ILE A 269 -14.07 -8.62 -20.92
N THR A 270 -13.20 -7.71 -21.38
CA THR A 270 -13.54 -6.27 -21.46
C THR A 270 -14.41 -5.92 -22.67
N GLY A 271 -14.30 -6.66 -23.78
CA GLY A 271 -15.08 -6.46 -25.00
C GLY A 271 -16.51 -7.01 -24.92
N ASP A 272 -16.74 -8.06 -24.14
CA ASP A 272 -18.08 -8.63 -23.90
C ASP A 272 -18.88 -7.86 -22.83
N ALA A 273 -18.25 -6.91 -22.13
CA ALA A 273 -18.93 -5.92 -21.32
C ALA A 273 -19.60 -4.86 -22.22
N ARG A 274 -20.54 -5.30 -23.07
CA ARG A 274 -21.54 -4.38 -23.64
C ARG A 274 -22.22 -3.68 -22.46
N PRO A 275 -22.34 -2.34 -22.48
CA PRO A 275 -23.06 -1.66 -21.43
C PRO A 275 -24.49 -2.20 -21.45
N THR A 276 -24.90 -2.86 -20.36
CA THR A 276 -26.31 -3.14 -20.11
C THR A 276 -27.00 -1.78 -20.13
N SER A 277 -27.75 -1.58 -21.20
CA SER A 277 -28.46 -0.38 -21.56
C SER A 277 -29.55 -0.09 -20.53
N PHE A 278 -29.18 0.55 -19.42
CA PHE A 278 -30.10 1.43 -18.71
C PHE A 278 -30.04 2.79 -19.41
N GLN A 279 -30.99 3.00 -20.32
CA GLN A 279 -31.26 4.29 -20.94
C GLN A 279 -31.48 5.35 -19.84
N ARG A 280 -30.47 6.18 -19.59
CA ARG A 280 -30.66 7.53 -19.07
C ARG A 280 -30.54 8.51 -20.24
N PRO A 281 -31.47 9.45 -20.43
CA PRO A 281 -31.44 10.34 -21.58
C PRO A 281 -30.18 11.20 -21.58
N ARG A 282 -29.50 11.21 -22.72
CA ARG A 282 -28.42 12.12 -23.09
C ARG A 282 -28.83 13.56 -22.80
N ASN A 283 -28.04 14.26 -21.99
CA ASN A 283 -27.88 15.69 -22.18
C ASN A 283 -26.43 15.97 -22.59
N ASN A 284 -26.32 16.64 -23.72
CA ASN A 284 -25.14 16.76 -24.57
C ASN A 284 -24.32 17.98 -24.14
N ARG A 285 -23.16 17.80 -23.50
CA ARG A 285 -22.09 18.83 -23.48
C ARG A 285 -20.69 18.20 -23.56
N ARG A 286 -20.07 18.41 -24.73
CA ARG A 286 -18.67 18.20 -25.06
C ARG A 286 -17.71 18.96 -24.11
N GLY A 287 -16.59 18.32 -23.80
CA GLY A 287 -15.35 18.89 -23.23
C GLY A 287 -14.61 17.77 -22.49
N GLY A 288 -13.55 17.16 -23.01
CA GLY A 288 -12.28 17.78 -23.33
C GLY A 288 -11.34 17.61 -22.13
N PHE A 289 -10.76 16.42 -21.97
CA PHE A 289 -9.82 16.09 -20.89
C PHE A 289 -8.48 16.80 -21.12
N GLY A 290 -8.31 17.92 -20.44
CA GLY A 290 -7.04 18.59 -20.20
C GLY A 290 -7.09 19.13 -18.78
N ALA A 291 -6.08 18.80 -17.97
CA ALA A 291 -5.94 19.25 -16.59
C ALA A 291 -6.18 20.77 -16.50
N ARG A 292 -7.25 21.17 -15.79
CA ARG A 292 -7.65 22.57 -15.67
C ARG A 292 -7.67 22.97 -14.20
N ASP A 293 -6.88 24.00 -13.90
CA ASP A 293 -6.80 24.68 -12.61
C ASP A 293 -8.11 25.44 -12.32
N TYR A 294 -8.70 25.19 -11.15
CA TYR A 294 -10.03 25.68 -10.76
C TYR A 294 -10.03 27.07 -10.09
N ARG A 295 -8.89 27.78 -10.03
CA ARG A 295 -8.80 29.14 -9.46
C ARG A 295 -9.70 30.19 -10.14
N GLN A 296 -10.35 29.87 -11.26
CA GLN A 296 -11.27 30.77 -11.96
C GLN A 296 -12.73 30.31 -11.90
N THR A 297 -13.36 30.30 -10.72
CA THR A 297 -14.82 30.50 -10.64
C THR A 297 -15.21 31.21 -9.32
N PRO A 298 -16.03 32.28 -9.35
CA PRO A 298 -16.43 32.99 -8.15
C PRO A 298 -17.61 32.33 -7.44
N SER A 299 -17.54 32.40 -6.10
CA SER A 299 -18.50 31.90 -5.11
C SER A 299 -19.90 32.52 -5.25
N ARG A 300 -20.93 31.67 -5.12
CA ARG A 300 -22.28 32.07 -4.68
C ARG A 300 -22.80 31.04 -3.69
N GLY A 301 -22.90 31.44 -2.44
CA GLY A 301 -23.49 30.65 -1.36
C GLY A 301 -25.01 30.61 -1.42
N ALA A 302 -25.57 29.64 -0.69
CA ALA A 302 -26.90 29.73 -0.07
C ALA A 302 -27.04 28.65 1.00
N ASN A 303 -27.48 29.10 2.18
CA ASN A 303 -27.95 28.32 3.32
C ASN A 303 -29.00 27.26 2.92
N ASN A 304 -29.00 26.11 3.61
CA ASN A 304 -30.22 25.71 4.31
C ASN A 304 -29.99 24.67 5.41
N SER A 305 -30.65 24.91 6.53
CA SER A 305 -30.84 24.07 7.71
C SER A 305 -31.85 22.94 7.46
N ASN A 306 -31.59 21.73 7.98
CA ASN A 306 -32.54 20.99 8.83
C ASN A 306 -31.99 19.67 9.38
N ARG A 307 -32.20 19.47 10.69
CA ARG A 307 -32.17 18.18 11.41
C ARG A 307 -33.44 17.37 11.09
N PRO A 308 -33.41 16.04 11.28
CA PRO A 308 -34.06 15.49 12.48
C PRO A 308 -33.31 14.30 13.15
N THR A 309 -33.87 13.92 14.29
CA THR A 309 -33.43 13.10 15.43
C THR A 309 -33.65 11.58 15.33
N GLY A 310 -32.71 10.80 15.88
CA GLY A 310 -32.88 9.48 16.58
C GLY A 310 -33.21 8.23 15.74
N PRO A 311 -33.02 6.97 16.25
CA PRO A 311 -32.91 6.57 17.66
C PRO A 311 -31.87 5.46 18.05
N THR A 312 -31.66 5.33 19.37
CA THR A 312 -31.42 4.14 20.24
C THR A 312 -30.43 3.00 19.91
N SER A 313 -29.49 2.84 20.85
CA SER A 313 -28.89 1.65 21.49
C SER A 313 -29.19 0.24 20.95
N ARG A 314 -28.12 -0.56 20.79
CA ARG A 314 -28.05 -1.95 21.31
C ARG A 314 -26.61 -2.45 21.47
N ASP A 315 -26.42 -3.06 22.63
CA ASP A 315 -25.29 -3.75 23.22
C ASP A 315 -25.16 -5.17 22.64
N TYR A 316 -23.93 -5.68 22.45
CA TYR A 316 -23.60 -7.11 22.45
C TYR A 316 -22.08 -7.34 22.59
N GLY A 317 -21.68 -7.84 23.76
CA GLY A 317 -21.22 -9.23 23.86
C GLY A 317 -19.82 -9.58 23.33
N LEU A 318 -18.84 -9.49 24.23
CA LEU A 318 -17.53 -10.14 24.20
C LEU A 318 -17.65 -11.66 24.06
N LEU A 319 -16.89 -12.28 23.16
CA LEU A 319 -16.31 -13.62 23.34
C LEU A 319 -14.93 -13.68 22.67
N ARG A 320 -13.92 -13.86 23.51
CA ARG A 320 -12.51 -14.01 23.21
C ARG A 320 -12.20 -15.50 23.33
N ASP A 321 -11.63 -16.11 22.30
CA ASP A 321 -10.99 -17.41 22.44
C ASP A 321 -9.65 -17.39 21.71
N SER A 322 -8.61 -17.81 22.42
CA SER A 322 -7.20 -17.67 22.04
C SER A 322 -6.54 -19.03 22.23
N SER A 323 -6.22 -19.71 21.13
CA SER A 323 -5.38 -20.91 21.13
C SER A 323 -3.99 -20.55 20.61
N TYR A 324 -3.01 -20.69 21.51
CA TYR A 324 -1.58 -20.49 21.31
C TYR A 324 -0.99 -21.84 20.88
N TYR A 325 -0.26 -21.90 19.76
CA TYR A 325 0.65 -23.01 19.50
C TYR A 325 1.98 -22.53 18.93
N ASP A 326 2.98 -23.20 19.46
CA ASP A 326 4.41 -22.96 19.49
C ASP A 326 5.06 -23.30 18.15
N SER A 327 5.93 -22.42 17.64
CA SER A 327 6.81 -22.72 16.51
C SER A 327 8.23 -22.33 16.91
N GLN A 328 9.13 -23.32 16.84
CA GLN A 328 10.50 -23.22 17.32
C GLN A 328 11.29 -22.13 16.58
N PRO A 329 12.17 -21.39 17.28
CA PRO A 329 12.96 -20.33 16.68
C PRO A 329 14.11 -20.88 15.82
N CYS A 330 14.41 -20.16 14.74
CA CYS A 330 15.66 -20.29 13.99
C CYS A 330 16.85 -20.00 14.92
N SER A 331 17.75 -20.96 15.08
CA SER A 331 18.96 -20.79 15.87
C SER A 331 19.95 -19.89 15.14
N VAL A 332 20.30 -18.78 15.79
CA VAL A 332 21.45 -17.95 15.42
C VAL A 332 22.70 -18.66 15.92
N SER A 333 23.49 -19.24 15.03
CA SER A 333 24.87 -19.57 15.34
C SER A 333 25.67 -18.27 15.39
N GLN A 334 25.94 -17.81 16.61
CA GLN A 334 26.92 -16.77 16.86
C GLN A 334 28.33 -17.31 16.60
N SER A 335 29.04 -16.67 15.68
CA SER A 335 30.50 -16.58 15.69
C SER A 335 30.91 -15.23 15.10
N SER A 336 31.54 -14.44 15.97
CA SER A 336 32.02 -13.03 15.97
C SER A 336 32.99 -12.65 14.81
N PRO A 337 33.54 -11.40 14.72
CA PRO A 337 33.44 -10.28 15.67
C PRO A 337 33.11 -8.87 15.12
N ASP A 338 32.69 -8.04 16.07
CA ASP A 338 32.36 -6.62 15.99
C ASP A 338 33.51 -5.73 15.48
N TRP A 339 33.12 -4.72 14.69
CA TRP A 339 33.99 -3.77 13.98
C TRP A 339 33.90 -2.34 14.55
N TRP A 340 34.07 -2.18 15.85
CA TRP A 340 34.35 -0.87 16.44
C TRP A 340 35.55 -0.97 17.37
N GLY A 341 36.70 -0.56 16.84
CA GLY A 341 37.91 -0.26 17.60
C GLY A 341 38.05 1.25 17.77
N ASN A 342 38.25 1.64 19.03
CA ASN A 342 38.53 2.98 19.58
C ASN A 342 37.41 4.04 19.52
#